data_AF-A0A2V9J809-F1
#
_entry.id   AF-A0A2V9J809-F1
#
_cell.length_a   1.000
_cell.length_b   1.000
_cell.length_c   1.000
_cell.angle_alpha   90.00
_cell.angle_beta   90.00
_cell.angle_gamma   90.00
#
_symmetry.space_group_name_H-M   'P 1'
#
loop_
_entity.id
_entity.type
_entity.pdbx_description
1 polymer ?
#
loop_
_entity_poly.entity_id
_entity_poly.type
_entity_poly.pdbx_seq_one_letter_code
_entity_poly.pdbx_strand_id
1 'polypeptide(L)' 'MKRPKRDPVREDRIHNEAFVDANGPEEQVMGWYYYLDDKIRFPFQAQCIAAKAVSPLLKG' A
#
# COMPACT_ATOMS: atom_id res chain seq x y z
N MET A 1 6.67 16.20 -1.21
CA MET A 1 6.93 15.45 0.04
C MET A 1 8.42 15.15 0.14
N LYS A 2 9.03 15.27 1.32
CA LYS A 2 10.43 14.84 1.51
C LYS A 2 10.48 13.32 1.50
N ARG A 3 11.46 12.74 0.82
CA ARG A 3 11.66 11.28 0.86
C ARG A 3 12.06 10.89 2.29
N PRO A 4 11.38 9.92 2.92
CA PRO A 4 11.81 9.41 4.22
C PRO A 4 13.19 8.77 4.09
N LYS A 5 13.93 8.71 5.21
CA LYS A 5 15.19 7.95 5.27
C LYS A 5 14.91 6.48 4.96
N ARG A 6 15.88 5.79 4.35
CA ARG A 6 15.78 4.36 4.06
C ARG A 6 15.73 3.59 5.37
N ASP A 7 14.75 2.71 5.48
CA ASP A 7 14.58 1.80 6.63
C ASP A 7 14.80 0.36 6.13
N PRO A 8 15.94 -0.26 6.45
CA PRO A 8 16.26 -1.61 5.97
C PRO A 8 15.19 -2.65 6.28
N VAL A 9 14.53 -2.57 7.45
CA VAL A 9 13.50 -3.53 7.85
C VAL A 9 12.24 -3.37 6.98
N ARG A 10 11.87 -2.12 6.67
CA ARG A 10 10.76 -1.85 5.77
C ARG A 10 11.06 -2.31 4.36
N GLU A 11 12.25 -2.02 3.84
CA GLU A 11 12.63 -2.39 2.47
C GLU A 11 12.71 -3.92 2.31
N ASP A 12 13.24 -4.63 3.30
CA ASP A 12 13.29 -6.09 3.31
C ASP A 12 11.88 -6.71 3.27
N ARG A 13 10.98 -6.21 4.12
CA ARG A 13 9.57 -6.64 4.11
C ARG A 13 8.88 -6.38 2.77
N ILE A 14 9.12 -5.23 2.14
CA ILE A 14 8.54 -4.94 0.82
C ILE A 14 9.04 -5.94 -0.22
N HIS A 15 10.35 -6.20 -0.25
CA HIS A 15 10.94 -7.09 -1.25
C HIS A 15 10.53 -8.55 -1.04
N ASN A 16 10.55 -9.02 0.21
CA ASN A 16 10.39 -10.44 0.53
C ASN A 16 8.96 -10.85 0.93
N GLU A 17 8.04 -9.89 1.11
CA GLU A 17 6.63 -10.20 1.39
C GLU A 17 5.68 -9.56 0.38
N ALA A 18 5.88 -8.30 -0.02
CA ALA A 18 4.95 -7.61 -0.92
C ALA A 18 5.26 -7.85 -2.40
N PHE A 19 6.54 -7.99 -2.78
CA PHE A 19 7.01 -8.10 -4.18
C PHE A 19 7.64 -9.46 -4.52
N VAL A 20 7.31 -10.50 -3.76
CA VAL A 20 7.82 -11.85 -4.03
C VAL A 20 7.47 -12.23 -5.47
N ASP A 21 8.50 -12.59 -6.24
CA ASP A 21 8.43 -13.01 -7.64
C ASP A 21 7.82 -11.97 -8.62
N ALA A 22 7.78 -10.69 -8.25
CA ALA A 22 7.34 -9.62 -9.13
C ALA A 22 8.48 -9.15 -10.06
N ASN A 23 8.35 -9.46 -11.35
CA ASN A 23 9.32 -9.17 -12.41
C ASN A 23 9.09 -7.80 -13.08
N GLY A 24 7.94 -7.17 -12.82
CA GLY A 24 7.57 -5.91 -13.46
C GLY A 24 6.63 -5.04 -12.65
N PRO A 25 6.40 -3.79 -13.07
CA PRO A 25 5.54 -2.83 -12.38
C PRO A 25 4.10 -3.34 -12.20
N GLU A 26 3.55 -4.05 -13.17
CA GLU A 26 2.20 -4.59 -13.13
C GLU A 26 2.07 -5.64 -12.02
N GLU A 27 3.04 -6.54 -11.92
CA GLU A 27 3.10 -7.57 -10.89
C GLU A 27 3.33 -6.95 -9.50
N GLN A 28 4.13 -5.90 -9.40
CA GLN A 28 4.33 -5.16 -8.14
C GLN A 28 3.03 -4.51 -7.64
N VAL A 29 2.20 -3.97 -8.54
CA VAL A 29 0.88 -3.43 -8.15
C VAL A 29 -0.02 -4.54 -7.57
N MET A 30 -0.01 -5.73 -8.18
CA MET A 30 -0.75 -6.88 -7.67
C MET A 30 -0.20 -7.38 -6.34
N GLY A 31 1.13 -7.42 -6.19
CA GLY A 31 1.79 -7.78 -4.94
C GLY A 31 1.38 -6.87 -3.78
N TRP A 32 1.36 -5.54 -4.00
CA TRP A 32 0.82 -4.60 -3.02
C TRP A 32 -0.64 -4.85 -2.67
N TYR A 33 -1.47 -5.11 -3.67
CA TYR A 33 -2.89 -5.38 -3.46
C TYR A 33 -3.09 -6.58 -2.53
N TYR A 34 -2.48 -7.72 -2.84
CA TYR A 34 -2.61 -8.93 -2.01
C TYR A 34 -1.97 -8.79 -0.63
N TYR A 35 -0.79 -8.16 -0.55
CA TYR A 35 -0.14 -7.92 0.73
C TYR A 35 -0.99 -7.05 1.66
N LEU A 36 -1.60 -5.98 1.16
CA LEU A 36 -2.45 -5.12 1.99
C LEU A 36 -3.77 -5.79 2.37
N ASP A 37 -4.35 -6.59 1.48
CA ASP A 37 -5.57 -7.36 1.76
C ASP A 37 -5.36 -8.36 2.92
N ASP A 38 -4.21 -9.03 2.98
CA ASP A 38 -3.85 -9.94 4.08
C ASP A 38 -3.52 -9.20 5.39
N LYS A 39 -2.76 -8.09 5.32
CA LYS A 39 -2.22 -7.42 6.51
C LYS A 39 -3.18 -6.42 7.15
N ILE A 40 -4.07 -5.80 6.40
CA ILE A 40 -5.00 -4.81 6.94
C ILE A 40 -6.24 -5.52 7.48
N ARG A 41 -6.50 -5.37 8.78
CA ARG A 41 -7.72 -5.88 9.40
C ARG A 41 -8.87 -4.91 9.16
N PHE A 42 -9.89 -5.38 8.45
CA PHE A 42 -11.14 -4.67 8.27
C PHE A 42 -12.24 -5.22 9.19
N PRO A 43 -13.22 -4.39 9.60
CA PRO A 43 -13.28 -2.94 9.38
C PRO A 43 -12.35 -2.17 10.33
N PHE A 44 -11.87 -1.00 9.90
CA PHE A 44 -11.16 -0.05 10.78
C PHE A 44 -11.66 1.38 10.53
N GLN A 45 -11.54 2.23 11.54
CA GLN A 45 -11.90 3.64 11.42
C GLN A 45 -10.81 4.40 10.65
N ALA A 46 -11.21 5.12 9.62
CA ALA A 46 -10.32 5.91 8.78
C ALA A 46 -10.90 7.31 8.53
N GLN A 47 -10.03 8.27 8.23
CA GLN A 47 -10.40 9.61 7.78
C GLN A 47 -10.00 9.80 6.32
N CYS A 48 -10.91 10.31 5.49
CA CYS A 48 -10.59 10.59 4.09
C CYS A 48 -9.97 11.98 3.98
N ILE A 49 -8.66 12.05 3.71
CA ILE A 49 -7.94 13.34 3.65
C ILE A 49 -8.13 14.09 2.32
N ALA A 50 -8.64 13.43 1.27
CA ALA A 50 -8.85 14.02 -0.04
C ALA A 50 -9.97 13.32 -0.82
N ALA A 51 -10.90 14.09 -1.38
CA ALA A 51 -11.93 13.59 -2.28
C ALA A 51 -11.33 13.23 -3.65
N LYS A 52 -11.82 12.15 -4.27
CA LYS A 52 -11.46 11.73 -5.63
C LYS A 52 -12.72 11.46 -6.43
N ALA A 53 -12.76 11.88 -7.70
CA ALA A 53 -13.93 11.71 -8.57
C ALA A 53 -14.40 10.24 -8.72
N VAL A 54 -13.46 9.29 -8.65
CA VAL A 54 -13.71 7.85 -8.76
C VAL A 54 -14.05 7.18 -7.42
N SER A 55 -14.06 7.94 -6.32
CA SER A 55 -14.30 7.42 -4.98
C SER A 55 -15.59 8.01 -4.41
N PRO A 56 -16.44 7.21 -3.75
CA PRO A 56 -17.63 7.73 -3.07
C PRO A 56 -17.30 8.49 -1.78
N LEU A 57 -16.05 8.49 -1.32
CA LEU A 57 -15.66 9.09 -0.04
C LEU A 57 -15.47 10.60 -0.16
N LEU A 58 -16.12 11.36 0.73
CA LEU A 58 -15.92 12.79 0.90
C LEU A 58 -14.74 13.06 1.82
N LYS A 59 -14.07 14.20 1.64
CA LYS A 59 -13.03 14.65 2.56
C LYS A 59 -13.64 14.97 3.92
N GLY A 60 -13.11 14.39 4.99
CA GLY A 60 -13.64 14.53 6.35
C GLY A 60 -13.31 13.31 7.18
#